data_AF-A0A0M8Y7I6-F1
#
_entry.id   AF-A0A0M8Y7I6-F1
#
_cell.length_a   1.000
_cell.length_b   1.000
_cell.length_c   1.000
_cell.angle_alpha   90.00
_cell.angle_beta   90.00
_cell.angle_gamma   90.00
#
_symmetry.space_group_name_H-M   'P 1'
#
loop_
_entity.id
_entity.type
_entity.pdbx_description
1 polymer ?
#
loop_
_entity_poly.entity_id
_entity_poly.type
_entity_poly.pdbx_seq_one_letter_code
_entity_poly.pdbx_strand_id
1 'polypeptide(L)'
;MHMRGRLVHRIVPDDVGHRVSVRIRLPEGGFTDIVGVVESWADHVLTLRRRDGSSVEIAESDIAASRVVPPVPPRRRGGRPPETP
;
A
#
# COMPACT_ATOMS: atom_id res chain seq x y z
N MET A 1 -24.92 9.99 -6.80
CA MET A 1 -23.66 10.78 -6.74
C MET A 1 -22.53 9.90 -7.24
N HIS A 2 -22.25 9.93 -8.54
CA HIS A 2 -21.16 9.15 -9.14
C HIS A 2 -19.84 9.81 -8.76
N MET A 3 -19.17 9.28 -7.73
CA MET A 3 -17.80 9.68 -7.45
C MET A 3 -16.93 9.25 -8.63
N ARG A 4 -16.37 10.23 -9.35
CA ARG A 4 -15.38 10.01 -10.41
C ARG A 4 -14.16 9.33 -9.79
N GLY A 5 -13.99 8.04 -10.05
CA GLY A 5 -12.82 7.28 -9.65
C GLY A 5 -11.60 7.80 -10.38
N ARG A 6 -10.86 8.71 -9.76
CA ARG A 6 -9.50 9.07 -10.18
C ARG A 6 -8.67 7.79 -10.10
N LEU A 7 -8.09 7.36 -11.23
CA LEU A 7 -7.09 6.31 -11.25
C LEU A 7 -5.97 6.72 -10.27
N VAL A 8 -5.75 5.97 -9.19
CA VAL A 8 -4.83 6.42 -8.13
C VAL A 8 -3.44 5.81 -8.23
N HIS A 9 -3.31 4.58 -8.73
CA HIS A 9 -2.07 3.89 -9.14
C HIS A 9 -2.51 2.53 -9.71
N ARG A 10 -1.75 1.94 -10.64
CA ARG A 10 -1.92 0.52 -11.04
C ARG A 10 -0.76 -0.23 -10.41
N ILE A 11 -1.03 -1.30 -9.65
CA ILE A 11 0.04 -2.15 -9.13
C ILE A 11 0.75 -2.80 -10.32
N VAL A 12 2.08 -2.74 -10.31
CA VAL A 12 2.96 -3.36 -11.29
C VAL A 12 3.97 -4.26 -10.59
N PRO A 13 4.64 -5.19 -11.30
CA PRO A 13 5.69 -6.02 -10.70
C PRO A 13 6.82 -5.22 -10.00
N ASP A 14 7.08 -3.99 -10.42
CA ASP A 14 8.07 -3.09 -9.78
C ASP A 14 7.66 -2.66 -8.35
N ASP A 15 6.37 -2.74 -8.01
CA ASP A 15 5.89 -2.44 -6.67
C ASP A 15 6.25 -3.55 -5.65
N VAL A 16 6.80 -4.69 -6.08
CA VAL A 16 7.27 -5.76 -5.17
C VAL A 16 8.30 -5.21 -4.18
N GLY A 17 8.12 -5.53 -2.90
CA GLY A 17 8.93 -5.00 -1.80
C GLY A 17 8.50 -3.62 -1.30
N HIS A 18 7.64 -2.89 -2.03
CA HIS A 18 7.11 -1.62 -1.58
C HIS A 18 5.91 -1.79 -0.67
N ARG A 19 5.78 -0.87 0.29
CA ARG A 19 4.56 -0.77 1.11
C ARG A 19 3.48 -0.07 0.29
N VAL A 20 2.31 -0.68 0.20
CA VAL A 20 1.16 -0.16 -0.54
C VAL A 20 -0.08 -0.14 0.34
N SER A 21 -1.02 0.74 0.00
CA SER A 21 -2.40 0.70 0.47
C SER A 21 -3.27 0.34 -0.72
N VAL A 22 -4.09 -0.69 -0.57
CA VAL A 22 -4.97 -1.20 -1.62
C VAL A 22 -6.40 -1.17 -1.12
N ARG A 23 -7.27 -0.55 -1.90
CA ARG A 23 -8.71 -0.57 -1.69
C ARG A 23 -9.30 -1.72 -2.48
N ILE A 24 -10.01 -2.60 -1.80
CA ILE A 24 -10.69 -3.75 -2.40
C ILE A 24 -12.19 -3.58 -2.32
N ARG A 25 -12.91 -4.12 -3.32
CA ARG A 25 -14.36 -4.28 -3.31
C ARG A 25 -14.71 -5.52 -2.50
N LEU A 26 -15.75 -5.43 -1.69
CA LEU A 26 -16.29 -6.58 -0.99
C LEU A 26 -17.46 -7.19 -1.79
N PRO A 27 -17.64 -8.52 -1.78
CA PRO A 27 -18.71 -9.19 -2.51
C PRO A 27 -20.11 -8.77 -2.00
N GLU A 28 -20.24 -8.45 -0.71
CA GLU A 28 -21.48 -7.97 -0.09
C GLU A 28 -21.76 -6.49 -0.38
N GLY A 29 -20.87 -5.82 -1.11
CA GLY A 29 -20.90 -4.39 -1.38
C GLY A 29 -19.99 -3.60 -0.44
N GLY A 30 -19.66 -2.38 -0.87
CA GLY A 30 -18.73 -1.50 -0.14
C GLY A 30 -17.25 -1.77 -0.46
N PHE A 31 -16.38 -1.18 0.36
CA PHE A 31 -14.94 -1.20 0.17
C PHE A 31 -14.21 -1.37 1.50
N THR A 32 -13.04 -2.00 1.47
CA THR A 32 -12.09 -1.98 2.58
C THR A 32 -10.69 -1.67 2.09
N ASP A 33 -9.87 -1.09 2.97
CA ASP A 33 -8.50 -0.69 2.67
C ASP A 33 -7.52 -1.61 3.42
N ILE A 34 -6.58 -2.21 2.70
CA ILE A 34 -5.54 -3.09 3.23
C ILE A 34 -4.19 -2.43 3.02
N VAL A 35 -3.36 -2.40 4.07
CA VAL A 35 -1.98 -1.91 4.00
C VAL A 35 -1.02 -3.07 4.23
N GLY A 36 -0.08 -3.24 3.31
CA GLY A 36 0.91 -4.31 3.36
C GLY A 36 2.10 -4.03 2.45
N VAL A 37 3.09 -4.92 2.49
CA VAL A 37 4.19 -4.94 1.53
C VAL A 37 3.82 -5.87 0.40
N VAL A 38 4.02 -5.46 -0.86
CA VAL A 38 3.82 -6.34 -2.01
C VAL A 38 4.83 -7.47 -1.96
N GLU A 39 4.38 -8.71 -1.83
CA GLU A 39 5.24 -9.90 -1.92
C GLU A 39 5.31 -10.41 -3.35
N SER A 40 4.18 -10.38 -4.07
CA SER A 40 4.08 -10.87 -5.43
C SER A 40 2.97 -10.13 -6.19
N TRP A 41 3.17 -9.99 -7.50
CA TRP A 41 2.15 -9.63 -8.47
C TRP A 41 2.32 -10.54 -9.69
N ALA A 42 1.47 -11.55 -9.80
CA ALA A 42 1.49 -12.54 -10.88
C ALA A 42 0.08 -13.06 -11.12
N ASP A 43 -0.19 -13.54 -12.33
CA ASP A 43 -1.47 -14.19 -12.67
C ASP A 43 -2.72 -13.37 -12.30
N HIS A 44 -2.63 -12.03 -12.39
CA HIS A 44 -3.69 -11.11 -11.97
C HIS A 44 -4.07 -11.20 -10.48
N VAL A 45 -3.16 -11.70 -9.63
CA VAL A 45 -3.31 -11.79 -8.19
C VAL A 45 -2.19 -11.00 -7.51
N LEU A 46 -2.60 -10.16 -6.57
CA LEU A 46 -1.71 -9.43 -5.67
C LEU A 46 -1.58 -10.17 -4.35
N THR A 47 -0.36 -10.49 -3.96
CA THR A 47 -0.05 -11.00 -2.62
C THR A 47 0.55 -9.87 -1.78
N LEU A 48 -0.10 -9.52 -0.66
CA LEU A 48 0.41 -8.56 0.31
C LEU A 48 0.78 -9.24 1.62
N ARG A 49 1.96 -8.94 2.15
CA ARG A 49 2.31 -9.22 3.55
C ARG A 49 1.84 -8.09 4.44
N ARG A 50 0.99 -8.42 5.40
CA ARG A 50 0.55 -7.50 6.46
C ARG A 50 1.61 -7.35 7.53
N ARG A 51 1.44 -6.34 8.38
CA ARG A 51 2.39 -6.03 9.47
C ARG A 51 2.48 -7.16 10.52
N ASP A 52 1.41 -7.92 10.70
CA ASP A 52 1.34 -9.07 11.60
C ASP A 52 2.03 -10.33 11.05
N GLY A 53 2.57 -10.27 9.83
CA GLY A 53 3.22 -11.39 9.17
C GLY A 53 2.26 -12.29 8.40
N SER A 54 0.95 -12.01 8.41
CA SER A 54 -0.02 -12.71 7.57
C SER A 54 0.07 -12.24 6.11
N SER A 55 -0.16 -13.15 5.17
CA SER A 55 -0.26 -12.83 3.75
C SER A 55 -1.73 -12.82 3.32
N VAL A 56 -2.09 -11.91 2.43
CA VAL A 56 -3.41 -11.83 1.82
C VAL A 56 -3.29 -11.78 0.31
N GLU A 57 -4.12 -12.57 -0.37
CA GLU A 57 -4.22 -12.61 -1.82
C GLU A 57 -5.46 -11.84 -2.26
N ILE A 58 -5.31 -11.03 -3.30
CA ILE A 58 -6.34 -10.14 -3.80
C ILE A 58 -6.36 -10.25 -5.32
N ALA A 59 -7.51 -10.61 -5.90
CA ALA A 59 -7.68 -10.61 -7.35
C ALA A 59 -7.66 -9.18 -7.91
N GLU A 60 -7.03 -8.98 -9.07
CA GLU A 60 -6.95 -7.67 -9.74
C GLU A 60 -8.34 -7.07 -9.97
N SER A 61 -9.35 -7.90 -10.27
CA SER A 61 -10.75 -7.49 -10.45
C SER A 61 -11.37 -6.83 -9.22
N ASP A 62 -10.93 -7.24 -8.03
CA ASP A 62 -11.47 -6.74 -6.77
C ASP A 62 -10.79 -5.43 -6.34
N ILE A 63 -9.63 -5.11 -6.93
CA ILE A 63 -8.92 -3.87 -6.64
C ILE A 63 -9.70 -2.69 -7.23
N ALA A 64 -10.14 -1.80 -6.35
CA ALA A 64 -10.78 -0.54 -6.73
C ALA A 64 -9.77 0.58 -6.94
N ALA A 65 -8.70 0.58 -6.13
CA ALA A 65 -7.62 1.57 -6.17
C ALA A 65 -6.39 1.04 -5.44
N SER A 66 -5.20 1.49 -5.85
CA SER A 66 -3.98 1.29 -5.09
C SER A 66 -3.19 2.60 -4.94
N ARG A 67 -2.29 2.63 -3.96
CA ARG A 67 -1.32 3.70 -3.76
C ARG A 67 -0.06 3.17 -3.08
N VAL A 68 1.11 3.53 -3.60
CA VAL A 68 2.39 3.30 -2.91
C VAL A 68 2.50 4.22 -1.69
N VAL A 69 2.79 3.63 -0.54
CA VAL A 69 2.99 4.31 0.74
C VAL A 69 4.49 4.38 1.00
N PRO A 70 5.12 5.58 0.94
CA PRO A 70 6.53 5.70 1.23
C PRO A 70 6.81 5.29 2.69
N PRO A 71 7.98 4.67 2.97
CA PRO A 71 8.39 4.38 4.33
C PRO A 71 8.46 5.68 5.14
N VAL A 72 8.23 5.58 6.45
CA VAL A 72 8.34 6.73 7.36
C VAL A 72 9.74 7.34 7.19
N PRO A 73 9.86 8.65 6.90
CA PRO A 73 11.16 9.29 6.76
C PRO A 73 12.03 9.04 8.00
N PRO A 74 13.34 8.81 7.84
CA PRO A 74 14.23 8.64 8.98
C PRO A 74 14.10 9.85 9.92
N ARG A 75 13.94 9.57 11.22
CA ARG A 75 13.86 10.61 12.25
C ARG A 75 15.14 11.45 12.18
N ARG A 76 15.04 12.75 11.86
CA ARG A 76 16.16 13.69 12.01
C ARG A 76 16.55 13.77 13.49
N ARG A 77 17.57 13.03 13.91
CA ARG A 77 18.35 13.34 15.12
C ARG A 77 19.37 14.39 14.71
N GLY A 78 19.21 15.62 15.17
CA GLY A 78 20.16 16.69 14.89
C GLY A 78 19.57 18.08 15.10
N GLY A 79 19.22 18.40 16.36
CA GLY A 79 19.00 19.76 16.81
C GLY A 79 20.10 20.14 17.80
N ARG A 80 21.15 20.78 17.27
CA ARG A 80 22.22 21.57 17.93
C ARG A 80 23.11 20.88 19.00
N PRO A 81 24.43 20.70 18.76
CA PRO A 81 25.38 20.55 19.85
C PRO A 81 25.50 21.88 20.62
N PRO A 82 25.73 21.86 21.95
CA PRO A 82 25.94 23.08 22.73
C PRO A 82 27.20 23.78 22.24
N GLU A 83 27.04 25.03 21.82
CA GLU A 83 28.12 25.96 21.53
C GLU A 83 28.58 26.58 22.88
N THR A 84 29.79 26.21 23.32
CA THR A 84 30.55 26.79 24.44
C THR A 84 32.03 26.63 24.06
N PRO A 85 32.94 27.61 24.27
CA PRO A 85 32.89 28.74 25.21
C PRO A 85 32.82 30.14 24.58
#